data_AF-A0A367B6P9-F1
#
_entry.id   AF-A0A367B6P9-F1
#
_cell.length_a   1.000
_cell.length_b   1.000
_cell.length_c   1.000
_cell.angle_alpha   90.00
_cell.angle_beta   90.00
_cell.angle_gamma   90.00
#
_symmetry.space_group_name_H-M   'P 1'
#
loop_
_entity.id
_entity.type
_entity.pdbx_description
1 polymer ?
#
loop_
_entity_poly.entity_id
_entity_poly.type
_entity_poly.pdbx_seq_one_letter_code
_entity_poly.pdbx_strand_id
1 'polypeptide(L)'
;MDDMDSEDAPEVADPVEALNASVDRPEGPWVMPREYDIGGVRWFSDASRELARALHPLLAQVTREELAEGPPPQTAGAPLPEEASSLYRPMAIRHEWTVSIEDVAAFNRDQFLADLYALADSMGGQMVRGMLEHISAVTEEHGNTIDAGGRDFFDVVAETLETIEMTFDDEGHPNLTIVMHPDQAEKLRDKQPTPEQEARLDAILERRKEEWLVSRRRRDLP
;
A
#
# COMPACT_ATOMS: atom_id res chain seq x y z
N MET A 1 49.96 -37.90 -46.47
CA MET A 1 49.02 -36.91 -47.01
C MET A 1 47.62 -37.42 -46.74
N ASP A 2 46.98 -37.14 -45.63
CA ASP A 2 47.37 -36.61 -44.32
C ASP A 2 46.14 -36.94 -43.48
N ASP A 3 46.25 -37.95 -42.62
CA ASP A 3 45.33 -38.11 -41.49
C ASP A 3 45.90 -37.21 -40.40
N MET A 4 45.24 -36.07 -40.16
CA MET A 4 45.61 -35.16 -39.08
C MET A 4 44.35 -34.48 -38.54
N ASP A 5 43.88 -35.04 -37.42
CA ASP A 5 43.29 -34.38 -36.25
C ASP A 5 42.37 -33.19 -36.50
N SER A 6 41.08 -33.47 -36.47
CA SER A 6 40.08 -32.53 -35.97
C SER A 6 40.39 -32.20 -34.51
N GLU A 7 40.93 -31.01 -34.26
CA GLU A 7 41.10 -30.43 -32.92
C GLU A 7 39.75 -30.44 -32.18
N ASP A 8 39.67 -31.28 -31.14
CA ASP A 8 38.66 -31.19 -30.09
C ASP A 8 38.75 -29.79 -29.46
N ALA A 9 37.74 -28.97 -29.69
CA ALA A 9 37.51 -27.79 -28.87
C ALA A 9 37.26 -28.26 -27.43
N PRO A 10 37.92 -27.70 -26.41
CA PRO A 10 37.68 -28.11 -25.04
C PRO A 10 36.21 -27.86 -24.70
N GLU A 11 35.52 -28.93 -24.33
CA GLU A 11 34.18 -28.93 -23.77
C GLU A 11 34.13 -27.87 -22.66
N VAL A 12 33.42 -26.78 -22.90
CA VAL A 12 33.28 -25.68 -21.95
C VAL A 12 32.49 -26.24 -20.79
N ALA A 13 33.19 -26.60 -19.71
CA ALA A 13 32.59 -27.12 -18.49
C ALA A 13 31.38 -26.25 -18.09
N ASP A 14 30.25 -26.89 -17.85
CA ASP A 14 29.02 -26.22 -17.47
C ASP A 14 29.32 -25.32 -16.26
N PRO A 15 29.09 -23.99 -16.33
CA PRO A 15 29.39 -23.08 -15.24
C PRO A 15 28.67 -23.47 -13.93
N VAL A 16 27.56 -24.22 -14.01
CA VAL A 16 26.85 -24.78 -12.85
C VAL A 16 27.64 -25.94 -12.22
N GLU A 17 28.34 -26.74 -13.01
CA GLU A 17 29.16 -27.86 -12.54
C GLU A 17 30.46 -27.37 -11.89
N ALA A 18 31.07 -26.33 -12.46
CA ALA A 18 32.22 -25.63 -11.87
C ALA A 18 31.89 -24.92 -10.54
N LEU A 19 30.67 -24.36 -10.42
CA LEU A 19 30.19 -23.79 -9.16
C LEU A 19 30.00 -24.87 -8.09
N ASN A 20 29.44 -26.03 -8.46
CA ASN A 20 29.22 -27.13 -7.53
C ASN A 20 30.53 -27.76 -7.01
N ALA A 21 31.60 -27.72 -7.79
CA ALA A 21 32.90 -28.27 -7.42
C ALA A 21 33.69 -27.39 -6.42
N SER A 22 33.35 -26.10 -6.27
CA SER A 22 34.09 -25.14 -5.43
C SER A 22 33.42 -24.83 -4.09
N VAL A 23 32.22 -25.35 -3.85
CA VAL A 23 31.52 -25.17 -2.58
C VAL A 23 31.91 -26.31 -1.64
N ASP A 24 32.77 -26.00 -0.67
CA ASP A 24 33.08 -26.84 0.48
C ASP A 24 31.79 -26.98 1.32
N ARG A 25 30.94 -27.95 0.96
CA ARG A 25 29.68 -28.17 1.66
C ARG A 25 30.01 -28.74 3.04
N PRO A 26 29.54 -28.12 4.14
CA PRO A 26 29.79 -28.66 5.46
C PRO A 26 29.27 -30.11 5.53
N GLU A 27 30.13 -31.04 5.96
CA GLU A 27 29.84 -32.48 6.02
C GLU A 27 28.75 -32.86 7.05
N GLY A 28 28.22 -31.88 7.79
CA GLY A 28 27.12 -32.06 8.74
C GLY A 28 25.79 -31.53 8.21
N PRO A 29 24.63 -32.06 8.67
CA PRO A 29 23.34 -31.51 8.30
C PRO A 29 23.28 -30.04 8.69
N TRP A 30 22.93 -29.17 7.74
CA TRP A 30 22.56 -27.78 8.03
C TRP A 30 21.27 -27.80 8.85
N VAL A 31 21.39 -27.80 10.17
CA VAL A 31 20.24 -27.76 11.07
C VAL A 31 19.95 -26.31 11.41
N MET A 32 19.15 -25.65 10.57
CA MET A 32 18.48 -24.40 10.94
C MET A 32 17.28 -24.76 11.82
N PRO A 33 17.25 -24.36 13.11
CA PRO A 33 16.07 -24.61 13.93
C PRO A 33 14.85 -23.92 13.30
N ARG A 34 13.72 -24.63 13.28
CA ARG A 34 12.48 -24.19 12.61
C ARG A 34 11.99 -22.84 13.13
N GLU A 35 12.30 -22.53 14.39
CA GLU A 35 11.96 -21.28 15.05
C GLU A 35 12.65 -20.08 14.38
N TYR A 36 13.89 -20.24 13.88
CA TYR A 36 14.58 -19.16 13.17
C TYR A 36 14.01 -18.93 11.77
N ASP A 37 13.58 -19.99 11.07
CA ASP A 37 12.91 -19.86 9.78
C ASP A 37 11.57 -19.13 9.92
N ILE A 38 10.73 -19.59 10.84
CA ILE A 38 9.45 -18.94 11.15
C ILE A 38 9.67 -17.50 11.63
N GLY A 39 10.64 -17.28 12.51
CA GLY A 39 10.99 -15.96 13.04
C GLY A 39 11.47 -15.01 11.94
N GLY A 40 12.33 -15.50 11.04
CA GLY A 40 12.85 -14.73 9.91
C GLY A 40 11.76 -14.30 8.93
N VAL A 41 10.88 -15.22 8.54
CA VAL A 41 9.74 -14.92 7.64
C VAL A 41 8.78 -13.91 8.28
N ARG A 42 8.48 -14.07 9.58
CA ARG A 42 7.62 -13.14 10.32
C ARG A 42 8.26 -11.75 10.41
N TRP A 43 9.50 -11.69 10.86
CA TRP A 43 10.24 -10.43 10.96
C TRP A 43 10.32 -9.74 9.60
N PHE A 44 10.64 -10.46 8.53
CA PHE A 44 10.70 -9.91 7.18
C PHE A 44 9.34 -9.33 6.76
N SER A 45 8.26 -10.11 6.93
CA SER A 45 6.90 -9.69 6.59
C SER A 45 6.47 -8.45 7.36
N ASP A 46 6.75 -8.41 8.66
CA ASP A 46 6.40 -7.28 9.53
C ASP A 46 7.25 -6.05 9.20
N ALA A 47 8.55 -6.22 8.96
CA ALA A 47 9.44 -5.14 8.57
C ALA A 47 9.04 -4.53 7.22
N SER A 48 8.76 -5.34 6.20
CA SER A 48 8.27 -4.83 4.91
C SER A 48 6.96 -4.06 5.07
N ARG A 49 6.06 -4.57 5.92
CA ARG A 49 4.74 -3.99 6.14
C ARG A 49 4.80 -2.66 6.89
N GLU A 50 5.60 -2.58 7.96
CA GLU A 50 5.79 -1.34 8.73
C GLU A 50 6.55 -0.30 7.92
N LEU A 51 7.56 -0.72 7.14
CA LEU A 51 8.28 0.17 6.24
C LEU A 51 7.34 0.72 5.15
N ALA A 52 6.45 -0.10 4.59
CA ALA A 52 5.47 0.36 3.61
C ALA A 52 4.54 1.44 4.22
N ARG A 53 4.15 1.32 5.50
CA ARG A 53 3.35 2.36 6.19
C ARG A 53 4.14 3.64 6.42
N ALA A 54 5.42 3.53 6.76
CA ALA A 54 6.29 4.69 6.93
C ALA A 54 6.52 5.44 5.61
N LEU A 55 6.66 4.72 4.50
CA LEU A 55 6.86 5.28 3.17
C LEU A 55 5.58 5.84 2.56
N HIS A 56 4.42 5.27 2.90
CA HIS A 56 3.12 5.62 2.34
C HIS A 56 2.15 6.05 3.46
N PRO A 57 2.14 7.34 3.85
CA PRO A 57 1.41 7.83 5.02
C PRO A 57 -0.10 7.53 5.02
N LEU A 58 -0.72 7.43 3.83
CA LEU A 58 -2.13 7.05 3.73
C LEU A 58 -2.40 5.66 4.31
N LEU A 59 -1.46 4.72 4.16
CA LEU A 59 -1.59 3.39 4.76
C LEU A 59 -1.48 3.43 6.28
N ALA A 60 -0.76 4.41 6.83
CA ALA A 60 -0.63 4.59 8.28
C ALA A 60 -1.94 5.08 8.92
N GLN A 61 -2.75 5.83 8.19
CA GLN A 61 -4.04 6.36 8.65
C GLN A 61 -5.16 5.31 8.67
N VAL A 62 -5.00 4.22 7.93
CA VAL A 62 -6.01 3.14 7.87
C VAL A 62 -5.77 2.14 9.00
N THR A 63 -6.84 1.89 9.78
CA THR A 63 -6.87 0.85 10.81
C THR A 63 -6.76 -0.52 10.18
N ARG A 64 -6.00 -1.40 10.82
CA ARG A 64 -5.92 -2.81 10.45
C ARG A 64 -6.61 -3.66 11.50
N GLU A 65 -7.39 -4.60 11.02
CA GLU A 65 -7.94 -5.67 11.84
C GLU A 65 -7.42 -6.99 11.28
N GLU A 66 -6.86 -7.81 12.15
CA GLU A 66 -6.50 -9.18 11.82
C GLU A 66 -7.76 -10.03 11.91
N LEU A 67 -8.14 -10.66 10.80
CA LEU A 67 -9.25 -11.58 10.76
C LEU A 67 -8.73 -12.98 11.06
N ALA A 68 -9.38 -13.67 12.01
CA ALA A 68 -9.04 -15.06 12.35
C ALA A 68 -9.18 -15.99 11.14
N GLU A 69 -10.19 -15.73 10.30
CA GLU A 69 -10.36 -16.35 8.99
C GLU A 69 -10.70 -15.26 7.97
N GLY A 70 -9.85 -15.12 6.95
CA GLY A 70 -10.10 -14.26 5.80
C GLY A 70 -10.77 -15.04 4.66
N PRO A 71 -11.38 -14.34 3.69
CA PRO A 71 -11.81 -14.99 2.45
C PRO A 71 -10.62 -15.71 1.80
N PRO A 72 -10.86 -16.84 1.11
CA PRO A 72 -9.78 -17.58 0.45
C PRO A 72 -9.03 -16.66 -0.52
N PRO A 73 -7.72 -16.91 -0.76
CA PRO A 73 -6.95 -16.14 -1.73
C PRO A 73 -7.66 -16.15 -3.08
N GLN A 74 -8.03 -14.97 -3.55
CA GLN A 74 -8.72 -14.82 -4.83
C GLN A 74 -7.70 -14.96 -5.96
N THR A 75 -7.85 -15.98 -6.79
CA THR A 75 -7.10 -16.10 -8.04
C THR A 75 -7.64 -15.09 -9.05
N ALA A 76 -6.75 -14.50 -9.85
CA ALA A 76 -7.14 -13.57 -10.90
C ALA A 76 -8.16 -14.23 -11.85
N GLY A 77 -9.34 -13.62 -11.98
CA GLY A 77 -10.43 -14.10 -12.84
C GLY A 77 -11.37 -15.13 -12.21
N ALA A 78 -11.16 -15.52 -10.95
CA ALA A 78 -12.14 -16.33 -10.22
C ALA A 78 -13.40 -15.51 -9.89
N PRO A 79 -14.60 -16.12 -9.91
CA PRO A 79 -15.83 -15.44 -9.49
C PRO A 79 -15.73 -15.07 -8.00
N LEU A 80 -16.28 -13.90 -7.65
CA LEU A 80 -16.39 -13.49 -6.25
C LEU A 80 -17.25 -14.49 -5.47
N PRO A 81 -16.99 -14.69 -4.16
CA PRO A 81 -17.90 -15.42 -3.29
C PRO A 81 -19.33 -14.85 -3.37
N GLU A 82 -20.35 -15.71 -3.26
CA GLU A 82 -21.75 -15.29 -3.37
C GLU A 82 -22.14 -14.32 -2.23
N GLU A 83 -21.49 -14.45 -1.07
CA GLU A 83 -21.67 -13.61 0.11
C GLU A 83 -20.90 -12.29 0.04
N ALA A 84 -20.10 -12.06 -1.02
CA ALA A 84 -19.32 -10.85 -1.15
C ALA A 84 -20.24 -9.63 -1.37
N SER A 85 -19.97 -8.56 -0.63
CA SER A 85 -20.63 -7.27 -0.86
C SER A 85 -20.46 -6.81 -2.31
N SER A 86 -21.45 -6.09 -2.84
CA SER A 86 -21.35 -5.44 -4.15
C SER A 86 -20.20 -4.43 -4.23
N LEU A 87 -19.67 -3.98 -3.09
CA LEU A 87 -18.53 -3.09 -2.98
C LEU A 87 -17.19 -3.85 -2.86
N TYR A 88 -17.20 -5.17 -2.66
CA TYR A 88 -15.95 -5.91 -2.52
C TYR A 88 -15.19 -5.96 -3.85
N ARG A 89 -13.92 -5.54 -3.84
CA ARG A 89 -13.01 -5.61 -4.99
C ARG A 89 -11.68 -6.21 -4.53
N PRO A 90 -11.28 -7.40 -5.00
CA PRO A 90 -9.98 -7.95 -4.67
C PRO A 90 -8.87 -7.16 -5.36
N MET A 91 -7.78 -6.90 -4.64
CA MET A 91 -6.54 -6.36 -5.19
C MET A 91 -5.44 -7.41 -5.08
N ALA A 92 -4.71 -7.63 -6.17
CA ALA A 92 -3.52 -8.48 -6.17
C ALA A 92 -2.29 -7.58 -6.14
N ILE A 93 -1.41 -7.80 -5.16
CA ILE A 93 -0.15 -7.10 -5.03
C ILE A 93 0.95 -8.06 -5.45
N ARG A 94 1.84 -7.62 -6.35
CA ARG A 94 2.97 -8.43 -6.80
C ARG A 94 4.23 -7.58 -6.81
N HIS A 95 5.29 -8.11 -6.22
CA HIS A 95 6.63 -7.57 -6.34
C HIS A 95 7.54 -8.66 -6.87
N GLU A 96 8.34 -8.33 -7.87
CA GLU A 96 9.38 -9.19 -8.41
C GLU A 96 10.72 -8.52 -8.16
N TRP A 97 11.68 -9.28 -7.65
CA TRP A 97 13.06 -8.87 -7.53
C TRP A 97 13.97 -9.98 -8.04
N THR A 98 15.24 -9.66 -8.20
CA THR A 98 16.31 -10.61 -8.52
C THR A 98 17.40 -10.47 -7.48
N VAL A 99 17.90 -11.59 -6.95
CA VAL A 99 18.95 -11.60 -5.93
C VAL A 99 20.14 -12.40 -6.46
N SER A 100 21.37 -11.90 -6.25
CA SER A 100 22.59 -12.66 -6.54
C SER A 100 22.80 -13.75 -5.47
N ILE A 101 23.23 -14.93 -5.92
CA ILE A 101 23.64 -16.02 -5.03
C ILE A 101 24.86 -15.60 -4.20
N GLU A 102 25.78 -14.82 -4.77
CA GLU A 102 26.95 -14.32 -4.05
C GLU A 102 26.54 -13.37 -2.92
N ASP A 103 25.59 -12.46 -3.17
CA ASP A 103 25.07 -11.54 -2.15
C ASP A 103 24.37 -12.28 -1.00
N VAL A 104 23.63 -13.35 -1.33
CA VAL A 104 23.00 -14.21 -0.31
C VAL A 104 24.06 -14.94 0.51
N ALA A 105 25.04 -15.57 -0.16
CA ALA A 105 26.09 -16.33 0.50
C ALA A 105 26.97 -15.46 1.41
N ALA A 106 27.25 -14.23 0.98
CA ALA A 106 28.02 -13.24 1.75
C ALA A 106 27.19 -12.50 2.80
N PHE A 107 25.86 -12.71 2.83
CA PHE A 107 24.90 -11.90 3.59
C PHE A 107 25.18 -10.39 3.43
N ASN A 108 25.14 -9.93 2.18
CA ASN A 108 25.31 -8.52 1.86
C ASN A 108 24.16 -7.70 2.43
N ARG A 109 24.37 -7.17 3.64
CA ARG A 109 23.36 -6.44 4.40
C ARG A 109 22.85 -5.20 3.66
N ASP A 110 23.73 -4.49 2.95
CA ASP A 110 23.36 -3.23 2.31
C ASP A 110 22.42 -3.50 1.12
N GLN A 111 22.71 -4.54 0.33
CA GLN A 111 21.81 -4.99 -0.75
C GLN A 111 20.48 -5.51 -0.17
N PHE A 112 20.54 -6.33 0.88
CA PHE A 112 19.34 -6.86 1.53
C PHE A 112 18.40 -5.75 2.04
N LEU A 113 18.96 -4.71 2.68
CA LEU A 113 18.16 -3.57 3.15
C LEU A 113 17.60 -2.73 2.00
N ALA A 114 18.35 -2.59 0.90
CA ALA A 114 17.86 -1.92 -0.31
C ALA A 114 16.69 -2.68 -0.94
N ASP A 115 16.78 -4.01 -1.03
CA ASP A 115 15.71 -4.87 -1.56
C ASP A 115 14.46 -4.82 -0.68
N LEU A 116 14.64 -4.86 0.64
CA LEU A 116 13.55 -4.70 1.60
C LEU A 116 12.84 -3.34 1.44
N TYR A 117 13.61 -2.26 1.25
CA TYR A 117 13.05 -0.93 0.98
C TYR A 117 12.27 -0.91 -0.34
N ALA A 118 12.86 -1.44 -1.42
CA ALA A 118 12.22 -1.48 -2.73
C ALA A 118 10.93 -2.31 -2.73
N LEU A 119 10.91 -3.44 -2.02
CA LEU A 119 9.71 -4.24 -1.81
C LEU A 119 8.64 -3.44 -1.07
N ALA A 120 9.00 -2.83 0.07
CA ALA A 120 8.06 -2.07 0.89
C ALA A 120 7.45 -0.89 0.12
N ASP A 121 8.27 -0.16 -0.64
CA ASP A 121 7.81 0.96 -1.47
C ASP A 121 6.89 0.48 -2.60
N SER A 122 7.29 -0.59 -3.29
CA SER A 122 6.51 -1.16 -4.40
C SER A 122 5.15 -1.70 -3.94
N MET A 123 5.12 -2.48 -2.85
CA MET A 123 3.87 -3.00 -2.28
C MET A 123 3.01 -1.87 -1.72
N GLY A 124 3.63 -0.91 -1.02
CA GLY A 124 3.00 0.28 -0.48
C GLY A 124 2.27 1.08 -1.55
N GLY A 125 2.98 1.42 -2.63
CA GLY A 125 2.43 2.18 -3.76
C GLY A 125 1.30 1.46 -4.47
N GLN A 126 1.40 0.12 -4.63
CA GLN A 126 0.31 -0.70 -5.18
C GLN A 126 -0.95 -0.64 -4.28
N MET A 127 -0.79 -0.77 -2.97
CA MET A 127 -1.91 -0.68 -2.02
C MET A 127 -2.58 0.70 -2.05
N VAL A 128 -1.81 1.78 -2.00
CA VAL A 128 -2.36 3.15 -2.03
C VAL A 128 -3.12 3.38 -3.33
N ARG A 129 -2.54 2.98 -4.47
CA ARG A 129 -3.19 3.12 -5.76
C ARG A 129 -4.48 2.33 -5.82
N GLY A 130 -4.46 1.04 -5.45
CA GLY A 130 -5.65 0.20 -5.46
C GLY A 130 -6.75 0.72 -4.53
N MET A 131 -6.39 1.27 -3.37
CA MET A 131 -7.34 1.93 -2.47
C MET A 131 -7.99 3.15 -3.12
N LEU A 132 -7.21 4.05 -3.71
CA LEU A 132 -7.73 5.26 -4.36
C LEU A 132 -8.56 4.95 -5.61
N GLU A 133 -8.13 3.97 -6.41
CA GLU A 133 -8.91 3.46 -7.56
C GLU A 133 -10.24 2.87 -7.10
N HIS A 134 -10.25 2.11 -6.00
CA HIS A 134 -11.46 1.57 -5.44
C HIS A 134 -12.42 2.67 -4.95
N ILE A 135 -11.90 3.66 -4.22
CA ILE A 135 -12.68 4.83 -3.79
C ILE A 135 -13.29 5.54 -5.00
N SER A 136 -12.48 5.83 -6.04
CA SER A 136 -12.96 6.50 -7.27
C SER A 136 -14.06 5.71 -7.96
N ALA A 137 -13.86 4.40 -8.13
CA ALA A 137 -14.85 3.54 -8.80
C ALA A 137 -16.19 3.53 -8.06
N VAL A 138 -16.16 3.42 -6.72
CA VAL A 138 -17.37 3.40 -5.89
C VAL A 138 -18.05 4.78 -5.88
N THR A 139 -17.29 5.87 -5.77
CA THR A 139 -17.87 7.22 -5.78
C THR A 139 -18.48 7.57 -7.13
N GLU A 140 -17.87 7.17 -8.24
CA GLU A 140 -18.41 7.33 -9.59
C GLU A 140 -19.69 6.50 -9.79
N GLU A 141 -19.69 5.23 -9.38
CA GLU A 141 -20.86 4.33 -9.50
C GLU A 141 -22.08 4.87 -8.75
N HIS A 142 -21.88 5.48 -7.58
CA HIS A 142 -22.96 6.01 -6.75
C HIS A 142 -23.25 7.50 -6.96
N GLY A 143 -22.56 8.17 -7.89
CA GLY A 143 -22.75 9.60 -8.16
C GLY A 143 -22.29 10.52 -7.03
N ASN A 144 -21.34 10.07 -6.21
CA ASN A 144 -20.71 10.85 -5.13
C ASN A 144 -19.50 11.64 -5.64
N THR A 145 -19.61 12.24 -6.83
CA THR A 145 -18.55 13.03 -7.46
C THR A 145 -19.04 14.46 -7.70
N ILE A 146 -18.15 15.43 -7.49
CA ILE A 146 -18.41 16.85 -7.72
C ILE A 146 -17.49 17.32 -8.84
N ASP A 147 -18.05 17.93 -9.88
CA ASP A 147 -17.25 18.55 -10.94
C ASP A 147 -16.64 19.87 -10.42
N ALA A 148 -15.32 19.85 -10.32
CA ALA A 148 -14.50 20.98 -9.89
C ALA A 148 -13.89 21.77 -11.07
N GLY A 149 -14.17 21.40 -12.31
CA GLY A 149 -13.57 21.98 -13.51
C GLY A 149 -13.79 23.49 -13.61
N GLY A 150 -12.69 24.26 -13.54
CA GLY A 150 -12.72 25.73 -13.68
C GLY A 150 -13.33 26.49 -12.50
N ARG A 151 -13.63 25.81 -11.39
CA ARG A 151 -14.21 26.41 -10.19
C ARG A 151 -13.13 26.75 -9.16
N ASP A 152 -13.46 27.62 -8.22
CA ASP A 152 -12.57 27.88 -7.09
C ASP A 152 -12.54 26.68 -6.13
N PHE A 153 -11.34 26.36 -5.64
CA PHE A 153 -11.13 25.19 -4.78
C PHE A 153 -11.91 25.29 -3.48
N PHE A 154 -11.96 26.45 -2.83
CA PHE A 154 -12.61 26.60 -1.54
C PHE A 154 -14.13 26.46 -1.64
N ASP A 155 -14.72 26.88 -2.77
CA ASP A 155 -16.14 26.68 -3.03
C ASP A 155 -16.49 25.21 -3.22
N VAL A 156 -15.63 24.45 -3.91
CA VAL A 156 -15.78 23.00 -4.09
C VAL A 156 -15.61 22.26 -2.77
N VAL A 157 -14.63 22.67 -1.95
CA VAL A 157 -14.46 22.11 -0.60
C VAL A 157 -15.69 22.37 0.25
N ALA A 158 -16.24 23.59 0.25
CA ALA A 158 -17.47 23.90 0.97
C ALA A 158 -18.64 22.99 0.54
N GLU A 159 -18.85 22.82 -0.77
CA GLU A 159 -19.87 21.90 -1.30
C GLU A 159 -19.64 20.45 -0.86
N THR A 160 -18.38 20.02 -0.82
CA THR A 160 -18.01 18.67 -0.39
C THR A 160 -18.34 18.46 1.09
N LEU A 161 -17.98 19.41 1.96
CA LEU A 161 -18.30 19.38 3.40
C LEU A 161 -19.83 19.39 3.66
N GLU A 162 -20.61 20.01 2.78
CA GLU A 162 -22.07 19.96 2.82
C GLU A 162 -22.67 18.63 2.35
N THR A 163 -21.88 17.76 1.72
CA THR A 163 -22.37 16.48 1.20
C THR A 163 -21.95 15.30 2.06
N ILE A 164 -20.73 15.33 2.61
CA ILE A 164 -20.20 14.22 3.40
C ILE A 164 -20.76 14.20 4.83
N GLU A 165 -20.90 13.00 5.37
CA GLU A 165 -21.09 12.81 6.81
C GLU A 165 -19.73 12.93 7.50
N MET A 166 -19.64 13.78 8.52
CA MET A 166 -18.39 14.08 9.21
C MET A 166 -18.40 13.55 10.63
N THR A 167 -17.22 13.09 11.07
CA THR A 167 -16.95 12.81 12.47
C THR A 167 -15.97 13.83 13.01
N PHE A 168 -16.01 14.05 14.32
CA PHE A 168 -15.16 15.00 15.02
C PHE A 168 -14.42 14.28 16.15
N ASP A 169 -13.23 14.76 16.47
CA ASP A 169 -12.49 14.32 17.64
C ASP A 169 -13.02 14.99 18.94
N ASP A 170 -12.41 14.66 20.08
CA ASP A 170 -12.82 15.19 21.40
C ASP A 170 -12.54 16.70 21.54
N GLU A 171 -11.63 17.25 20.73
CA GLU A 171 -11.29 18.68 20.68
C GLU A 171 -12.24 19.44 19.74
N GLY A 172 -13.06 18.71 18.97
CA GLY A 172 -14.04 19.24 18.05
C GLY A 172 -13.48 19.59 16.68
N HIS A 173 -12.30 19.06 16.32
CA HIS A 173 -11.76 19.15 14.98
C HIS A 173 -12.35 18.06 14.08
N PRO A 174 -12.59 18.36 12.80
CA PRO A 174 -13.11 17.38 11.87
C PRO A 174 -12.05 16.32 11.54
N ASN A 175 -12.43 15.04 11.61
CA ASN A 175 -11.60 13.94 11.12
C ASN A 175 -11.69 13.88 9.59
N LEU A 176 -10.90 14.72 8.91
CA LEU A 176 -10.91 14.85 7.45
C LEU A 176 -9.49 14.75 6.88
N THR A 177 -9.31 13.84 5.93
CA THR A 177 -8.10 13.75 5.11
C THR A 177 -8.43 14.09 3.67
N ILE A 178 -7.76 15.13 3.12
CA ILE A 178 -7.86 15.49 1.70
C ILE A 178 -6.63 14.94 0.98
N VAL A 179 -6.86 14.09 -0.02
CA VAL A 179 -5.81 13.57 -0.91
C VAL A 179 -5.86 14.37 -2.21
N MET A 180 -4.73 14.93 -2.61
CA MET A 180 -4.62 15.70 -3.86
C MET A 180 -3.30 15.43 -4.58
N HIS A 181 -3.32 15.62 -5.90
CA HIS A 181 -2.12 15.52 -6.72
C HIS A 181 -1.11 16.63 -6.34
N PRO A 182 0.20 16.34 -6.28
CA PRO A 182 1.23 17.32 -5.89
C PRO A 182 1.17 18.61 -6.72
N ASP A 183 0.95 18.53 -8.04
CA ASP A 183 0.81 19.71 -8.89
C ASP A 183 -0.36 20.62 -8.51
N GLN A 184 -1.44 20.04 -7.96
CA GLN A 184 -2.58 20.83 -7.46
C GLN A 184 -2.25 21.45 -6.11
N ALA A 185 -1.59 20.69 -5.22
CA ALA A 185 -1.10 21.20 -3.95
C ALA A 185 -0.15 22.39 -4.13
N GLU A 186 0.73 22.34 -5.12
CA GLU A 186 1.65 23.45 -5.43
C GLU A 186 0.91 24.70 -5.90
N LYS A 187 -0.10 24.55 -6.77
CA LYS A 187 -0.95 25.67 -7.23
C LYS A 187 -1.78 26.31 -6.12
N LEU A 188 -2.09 25.55 -5.07
CA LEU A 188 -2.92 25.97 -3.94
C LEU A 188 -2.10 26.46 -2.74
N ARG A 189 -0.77 26.25 -2.74
CA ARG A 189 0.09 26.50 -1.57
C ARG A 189 -0.06 27.90 -0.96
N ASP A 190 -0.15 28.92 -1.82
CA ASP A 190 -0.23 30.32 -1.41
C ASP A 190 -1.66 30.89 -1.53
N LYS A 191 -2.63 30.08 -1.95
CA LYS A 191 -4.02 30.51 -2.03
C LYS A 191 -4.66 30.42 -0.64
N GLN A 192 -5.25 31.53 -0.21
CA GLN A 192 -6.07 31.57 0.99
C GLN A 192 -7.53 31.76 0.61
N PRO A 193 -8.47 31.24 1.43
CA PRO A 193 -9.87 31.53 1.24
C PRO A 193 -10.11 33.02 1.41
N THR A 194 -11.07 33.55 0.66
CA THR A 194 -11.58 34.90 0.95
C THR A 194 -12.34 34.91 2.28
N PRO A 195 -12.50 36.07 2.95
CA PRO A 195 -13.24 36.15 4.22
C PRO A 195 -14.67 35.60 4.13
N GLU A 196 -15.33 35.74 2.97
CA GLU A 196 -16.67 35.20 2.73
C GLU A 196 -16.65 33.67 2.65
N GLN A 197 -15.64 33.09 1.98
CA GLN A 197 -15.46 31.65 1.88
C GLN A 197 -15.08 31.03 3.22
N GLU A 198 -14.20 31.69 3.98
CA GLU A 198 -13.82 31.27 5.34
C GLU A 198 -15.04 31.24 6.26
N ALA A 199 -15.82 32.33 6.30
CA ALA A 199 -17.05 32.38 7.09
C ALA A 199 -18.07 31.30 6.67
N ARG A 200 -18.15 30.98 5.38
CA ARG A 200 -19.01 29.90 4.88
C ARG A 200 -18.53 28.53 5.35
N LEU A 201 -17.23 28.25 5.25
CA LEU A 201 -16.64 26.98 5.69
C LEU A 201 -16.86 26.78 7.20
N ASP A 202 -16.60 27.80 8.01
CA ASP A 202 -16.80 27.75 9.46
C ASP A 202 -18.27 27.49 9.82
N ALA A 203 -19.21 28.16 9.16
CA ALA A 203 -20.63 27.94 9.38
C ALA A 203 -21.07 26.51 9.04
N ILE A 204 -20.52 25.92 7.97
CA ILE A 204 -20.77 24.53 7.59
C ILE A 204 -20.23 23.58 8.68
N LEU A 205 -18.99 23.79 9.11
CA LEU A 205 -18.34 22.95 10.12
C LEU A 205 -19.07 22.99 11.46
N GLU A 206 -19.50 24.16 11.92
CA GLU A 206 -20.21 24.29 13.20
C GLU A 206 -21.57 23.58 13.14
N ARG A 207 -22.32 23.76 12.04
CA ARG A 207 -23.58 23.02 11.82
C ARG A 207 -23.36 21.49 11.84
N ARG A 208 -22.32 21.00 11.16
CA ARG A 208 -21.97 19.57 11.13
C ARG A 208 -21.59 19.03 12.49
N LYS A 209 -20.86 19.81 13.28
CA LYS A 209 -20.48 19.47 14.65
C LYS A 209 -21.71 19.35 15.55
N GLU A 210 -22.65 20.28 15.46
CA GLU A 210 -23.91 20.20 16.20
C GLU A 210 -24.74 18.95 15.82
N GLU A 211 -24.86 18.65 14.53
CA GLU A 211 -25.52 17.45 14.02
C GLU A 211 -24.90 16.17 14.59
N TRP A 212 -23.56 16.08 14.58
CA TRP A 212 -22.83 14.96 15.13
C TRP A 212 -23.04 14.80 16.65
N LEU A 213 -23.01 15.90 17.41
CA LEU A 213 -23.28 15.89 18.86
C LEU A 213 -24.72 15.48 19.19
N VAL A 214 -25.70 15.84 18.35
CA VAL A 214 -27.09 15.41 18.50
C VAL A 214 -27.22 13.92 18.23
N SER A 215 -26.56 13.40 17.18
CA SER A 215 -26.56 11.97 16.84
C SER A 215 -26.01 11.11 17.97
N ARG A 216 -24.88 11.51 18.58
CA ARG A 216 -24.30 10.82 19.76
C ARG A 216 -25.24 10.80 20.96
N ARG A 217 -25.83 11.95 21.31
CA ARG A 217 -26.78 12.05 22.44
C ARG A 217 -28.01 11.16 22.28
N ARG A 218 -28.45 10.87 21.04
CA ARG A 218 -29.58 9.98 20.77
C ARG A 218 -29.24 8.50 20.96
N ARG A 219 -27.97 8.10 20.77
CA ARG A 219 -27.53 6.71 21.02
C ARG A 219 -27.44 6.37 22.51
N ASP A 220 -27.29 7.36 23.38
CA ASP A 220 -27.19 7.18 24.84
C ASP A 220 -28.53 7.26 25.58
N LEU A 221 -29.67 7.35 24.87
CA LEU A 221 -30.99 7.31 25.49
C LEU A 221 -31.48 5.84 25.57
N PRO A 222 -31.85 5.36 26.78
CA PRO A 222 -32.25 3.96 27.01
C PRO A 222 -33.57 3.57 26.33
#